data_AF-A0A382UUX3-F1
#
_entry.id   AF-A0A382UUX3-F1
#
_cell.length_a   1.000
_cell.length_b   1.000
_cell.length_c   1.000
_cell.angle_alpha   90.00
_cell.angle_beta   90.00
_cell.angle_gamma   90.00
#
_symmetry.space_group_name_H-M   'P 1'
#
loop_
_entity.id
_entity.type
_entity.pdbx_description
1 polymer ?
#
loop_
_entity_poly.entity_id
_entity_poly.type
_entity_poly.pdbx_seq_one_letter_code
_entity_poly.pdbx_strand_id
1 'polypeptide(L)'
;YEQLEESEFNVLVSGSTDGVVMIESEGKEISEDLMYEAIVKSHEINNEIIDNLKAFVTKNGKDKLQITSEFDESKYSELITALESELLDIYKNNDLNKSEKDISINERIEKFFEGKESDAQHEDYKSELDKLKSNVFRKITLENKSRVDGRKFDEIRDLSGSVDIIPKVHGSGMFTRGETQVLSLVTLGSARDYQRLDTLTPLEEKRFMLHYNFPPYSVGEARPMRSPGRREIGHGALAEKAIEQVLPNSDDFPYAIRIVSEVLQSNGSTSMGTVCSATLALMDAGVPIK
;
A
#
# COMPACT_ATOMS: atom_id res chain seq x y z
N TYR A 1 -27.58 -3.67 0.05
CA TYR A 1 -26.88 -4.82 0.63
C TYR A 1 -27.28 -6.09 -0.10
N GLU A 2 -28.58 -6.42 -0.20
CA GLU A 2 -29.06 -7.57 -1.01
C GLU A 2 -28.49 -7.59 -2.45
N GLN A 3 -28.52 -6.47 -3.17
CA GLN A 3 -27.92 -6.39 -4.52
C GLN A 3 -26.40 -6.64 -4.57
N LEU A 4 -25.67 -6.40 -3.48
CA LEU A 4 -24.23 -6.68 -3.40
C LEU A 4 -23.96 -8.18 -3.18
N GLU A 5 -24.85 -8.89 -2.48
CA GLU A 5 -24.74 -10.34 -2.25
C GLU A 5 -24.85 -11.12 -3.57
N GLU A 6 -25.72 -10.66 -4.46
CA GLU A 6 -25.90 -11.21 -5.81
C GLU A 6 -24.82 -10.76 -6.81
N SER A 7 -24.01 -9.76 -6.45
CA SER A 7 -23.00 -9.21 -7.34
C SER A 7 -21.74 -10.09 -7.44
N GLU A 8 -21.09 -10.05 -8.60
CA GLU A 8 -19.79 -10.69 -8.82
C GLU A 8 -18.62 -9.80 -8.38
N PHE A 9 -18.84 -8.49 -8.25
CA PHE A 9 -17.84 -7.53 -7.81
C PHE A 9 -18.48 -6.30 -7.17
N ASN A 10 -17.65 -5.54 -6.46
CA ASN A 10 -18.03 -4.27 -5.87
C ASN A 10 -16.85 -3.31 -6.05
N VAL A 11 -17.13 -2.12 -6.58
CA VAL A 11 -16.12 -1.12 -6.88
C VAL A 11 -16.58 0.26 -6.42
N LEU A 12 -15.70 0.93 -5.68
CA LEU A 12 -15.85 2.32 -5.28
C LEU A 12 -14.80 3.13 -6.04
N VAL A 13 -15.27 4.11 -6.81
CA VAL A 13 -14.42 5.02 -7.58
C VAL A 13 -14.63 6.44 -7.10
N SER A 14 -13.54 7.14 -6.83
CA SER A 14 -13.55 8.57 -6.51
C SER A 14 -12.61 9.34 -7.43
N GLY A 15 -12.97 10.57 -7.78
CA GLY A 15 -12.22 11.38 -8.73
C GLY A 15 -12.65 12.84 -8.77
N SER A 16 -11.96 13.62 -9.60
CA SER A 16 -12.36 14.98 -10.00
C SER A 16 -12.93 14.94 -11.42
N THR A 17 -13.25 16.09 -12.01
CA THR A 17 -13.62 16.15 -13.43
C THR A 17 -12.48 15.78 -14.38
N ASP A 18 -11.25 15.79 -13.90
CA ASP A 18 -10.06 15.56 -14.72
C ASP A 18 -9.65 14.08 -14.74
N GLY A 19 -10.22 13.27 -13.85
CA GLY A 19 -9.98 11.84 -13.84
C GLY A 19 -10.21 11.15 -12.49
N VAL A 20 -9.99 9.84 -12.51
CA VAL A 20 -10.06 8.97 -11.33
C VAL A 20 -8.83 9.18 -10.44
N VAL A 21 -9.06 9.27 -9.14
CA VAL A 21 -8.01 9.49 -8.12
C VAL A 21 -7.80 8.25 -7.26
N MET A 22 -8.87 7.55 -6.88
CA MET A 22 -8.79 6.35 -6.05
C MET A 22 -9.87 5.35 -6.42
N ILE A 23 -9.48 4.07 -6.40
CA ILE A 23 -10.34 2.91 -6.63
C ILE A 23 -10.12 1.96 -5.46
N GLU A 24 -11.22 1.45 -4.90
CA GLU A 24 -11.24 0.36 -3.94
C GLU A 24 -12.23 -0.70 -4.46
N SER A 25 -11.79 -1.94 -4.62
CA SER A 25 -12.62 -2.98 -5.23
C SER A 25 -12.39 -4.37 -4.64
N GLU A 26 -13.37 -5.23 -4.86
CA GLU A 26 -13.36 -6.67 -4.62
C GLU A 26 -14.14 -7.36 -5.74
N GLY A 27 -13.80 -8.59 -6.09
CA GLY A 27 -14.51 -9.31 -7.14
C GLY A 27 -14.12 -10.77 -7.27
N LYS A 28 -15.10 -11.59 -7.69
CA LYS A 28 -15.03 -13.04 -7.86
C LYS A 28 -14.36 -13.39 -9.20
N GLU A 29 -13.08 -13.06 -9.33
CA GLU A 29 -12.27 -13.37 -10.53
C GLU A 29 -12.85 -12.80 -11.85
N ILE A 30 -13.34 -11.55 -11.81
CA ILE A 30 -13.87 -10.88 -13.00
C ILE A 30 -12.75 -10.50 -13.99
N SER A 31 -13.11 -10.30 -15.26
CA SER A 31 -12.16 -9.85 -16.29
C SER A 31 -11.71 -8.39 -16.07
N GLU A 32 -10.50 -8.07 -16.53
CA GLU A 32 -9.98 -6.70 -16.49
C GLU A 32 -10.84 -5.73 -17.30
N ASP A 33 -11.37 -6.17 -18.44
CA ASP A 33 -12.25 -5.37 -19.30
C ASP A 33 -13.53 -4.95 -18.55
N LEU A 34 -14.16 -5.88 -17.83
CA LEU A 34 -15.37 -5.59 -17.06
C LEU A 34 -15.08 -4.62 -15.90
N MET A 35 -13.96 -4.81 -15.19
CA MET A 35 -13.54 -3.87 -14.15
C MET A 35 -13.28 -2.47 -14.72
N TYR A 36 -12.62 -2.38 -15.87
CA TYR A 36 -12.36 -1.12 -16.55
C TYR A 36 -13.64 -0.41 -16.98
N GLU A 37 -14.58 -1.13 -17.61
CA GLU A 37 -15.90 -0.60 -17.97
C GLU A 37 -16.67 -0.08 -16.75
N ALA A 38 -16.62 -0.81 -15.63
CA ALA A 38 -17.23 -0.38 -14.38
C ALA A 38 -16.60 0.91 -13.83
N ILE A 39 -15.28 1.06 -13.92
CA ILE A 39 -14.56 2.27 -13.49
C ILE A 39 -14.96 3.46 -14.36
N VAL A 40 -15.00 3.30 -15.68
CA VAL A 40 -15.41 4.35 -16.63
C VAL A 40 -16.83 4.81 -16.34
N LYS A 41 -17.76 3.85 -16.21
CA LYS A 41 -19.17 4.16 -15.89
C LYS A 41 -19.32 4.84 -14.54
N SER A 42 -18.56 4.42 -13.53
CA SER A 42 -18.55 5.08 -12.21
C SER A 42 -18.05 6.53 -12.31
N HIS A 43 -17.04 6.77 -13.16
CA HIS A 43 -16.51 8.12 -13.38
C HIS A 43 -17.51 9.05 -14.12
N GLU A 44 -18.28 8.52 -15.07
CA GLU A 44 -19.37 9.27 -15.72
C GLU A 44 -20.41 9.75 -14.69
N ILE A 45 -20.86 8.85 -13.81
CA ILE A 45 -21.79 9.20 -12.72
C ILE A 45 -21.16 10.20 -11.74
N ASN A 46 -19.88 10.04 -11.41
CA ASN A 46 -19.17 11.00 -10.57
C ASN A 46 -19.17 12.40 -11.18
N ASN A 47 -19.03 12.53 -12.50
CA ASN A 47 -19.09 13.84 -13.17
C ASN A 47 -20.45 14.50 -13.02
N GLU A 48 -21.55 13.75 -13.13
CA GLU A 48 -22.90 14.27 -12.85
C GLU A 48 -23.03 14.79 -11.41
N ILE A 49 -22.50 14.05 -10.44
CA ILE A 49 -22.49 14.47 -9.02
C ILE A 49 -21.65 15.73 -8.83
N ILE A 50 -20.46 15.78 -9.43
CA ILE A 50 -19.55 16.92 -9.34
C ILE A 50 -20.17 18.19 -9.95
N ASP A 51 -20.87 18.07 -11.08
CA ASP A 51 -21.54 19.21 -11.72
C ASP A 51 -22.66 19.77 -10.84
N ASN A 52 -23.43 18.89 -10.18
CA ASN A 52 -24.42 19.31 -9.19
C ASN A 52 -23.77 20.00 -7.97
N LEU A 53 -22.64 19.49 -7.48
CA LEU A 53 -21.88 20.12 -6.40
C LEU A 53 -21.32 21.48 -6.81
N LYS A 54 -20.81 21.62 -8.04
CA LYS A 54 -20.34 22.91 -8.60
C LYS A 54 -21.49 23.90 -8.69
N ALA A 55 -22.66 23.49 -9.17
CA ALA A 55 -23.85 24.35 -9.21
C ALA A 55 -24.27 24.81 -7.80
N PHE A 56 -24.22 23.91 -6.81
CA PHE A 56 -24.49 24.24 -5.42
C PHE A 56 -23.49 25.25 -4.85
N VAL A 57 -22.19 25.06 -5.09
CA VAL A 57 -21.12 25.98 -4.65
C VAL A 57 -21.24 27.34 -5.34
N THR A 58 -21.63 27.40 -6.62
CA THR A 58 -21.88 28.68 -7.30
C THR A 58 -23.01 29.47 -6.64
N LYS A 59 -24.03 28.78 -6.12
CA LYS A 59 -25.20 29.43 -5.50
C LYS A 59 -25.00 29.75 -4.01
N ASN A 60 -24.30 28.89 -3.26
CA ASN A 60 -24.24 28.94 -1.79
C ASN A 60 -22.80 28.81 -1.22
N GLY A 61 -21.79 28.85 -2.07
CA GLY A 61 -20.40 28.67 -1.68
C GLY A 61 -19.87 29.85 -0.86
N LYS A 62 -18.90 29.56 0.00
CA LYS A 62 -18.10 30.58 0.68
C LYS A 62 -16.92 30.99 -0.19
N ASP A 63 -16.36 32.16 0.08
CA ASP A 63 -15.13 32.60 -0.57
C ASP A 63 -14.00 31.60 -0.34
N LYS A 64 -13.26 31.30 -1.42
CA LYS A 64 -12.12 30.39 -1.35
C LYS A 64 -10.99 31.05 -0.56
N LEU A 65 -10.39 30.29 0.34
CA LEU A 65 -9.15 30.69 1.02
C LEU A 65 -8.04 30.85 -0.03
N GLN A 66 -7.38 32.01 -0.01
CA GLN A 66 -6.17 32.24 -0.79
C GLN A 66 -5.01 31.62 -0.01
N ILE A 67 -4.45 30.52 -0.52
CA ILE A 67 -3.27 29.87 0.04
C ILE A 67 -2.14 30.11 -0.95
N THR A 68 -1.08 30.77 -0.50
CA THR A 68 0.18 30.87 -1.24
C THR A 68 1.06 29.68 -0.87
N SER A 69 1.45 28.88 -1.85
CA SER A 69 2.48 27.85 -1.66
C SER A 69 3.85 28.53 -1.75
N GLU A 70 4.62 28.48 -0.67
CA GLU A 70 5.97 29.03 -0.62
C GLU A 70 6.97 27.99 -1.16
N PHE A 71 7.00 27.80 -2.48
CA PHE A 71 8.13 27.12 -3.12
C PHE A 71 9.27 28.11 -3.27
N ASP A 72 10.42 27.81 -2.67
CA ASP A 72 11.60 28.67 -2.77
C ASP A 72 12.54 28.17 -3.89
N GLU A 73 12.47 28.85 -5.03
CA GLU A 73 13.29 28.53 -6.21
C GLU A 73 14.79 28.70 -5.96
N SER A 74 15.18 29.61 -5.07
CA SER A 74 16.59 29.83 -4.72
C SER A 74 17.13 28.64 -3.93
N LYS A 75 16.41 28.23 -2.87
CA LYS A 75 16.77 27.05 -2.07
C LYS A 75 16.84 25.79 -2.91
N TYR A 76 15.86 25.60 -3.78
CA TYR A 76 15.82 24.45 -4.68
C TYR A 76 17.00 24.43 -5.66
N SER A 77 17.38 25.58 -6.20
CA SER A 77 18.54 25.70 -7.11
C SER A 77 19.87 25.42 -6.39
N GLU A 78 20.00 25.85 -5.14
CA GLU A 78 21.15 25.51 -4.29
C GLU A 78 21.26 24.00 -4.06
N LEU A 79 20.15 23.35 -3.70
CA LEU A 79 20.09 21.90 -3.50
C LEU A 79 20.42 21.12 -4.78
N ILE A 80 19.91 21.53 -5.94
CA ILE A 80 20.26 20.90 -7.22
C ILE A 80 21.77 20.93 -7.42
N THR A 81 22.37 22.12 -7.30
CA THR A 81 23.78 22.33 -7.58
C THR A 81 24.66 21.48 -6.65
N ALA A 82 24.25 21.34 -5.39
CA ALA A 82 25.02 20.60 -4.40
C ALA A 82 24.80 19.08 -4.43
N LEU A 83 23.57 18.61 -4.67
CA LEU A 83 23.19 17.23 -4.37
C LEU A 83 22.72 16.41 -5.57
N GLU A 84 22.27 17.01 -6.68
CA GLU A 84 21.59 16.26 -7.76
C GLU A 84 22.47 15.12 -8.31
N SER A 85 23.75 15.41 -8.61
CA SER A 85 24.68 14.42 -9.16
C SER A 85 24.94 13.27 -8.19
N GLU A 86 25.18 13.58 -6.91
CA GLU A 86 25.46 12.55 -5.90
C GLU A 86 24.23 11.66 -5.65
N LEU A 87 23.04 12.25 -5.58
CA LEU A 87 21.79 11.49 -5.45
C LEU A 87 21.57 10.58 -6.65
N LEU A 88 21.84 11.07 -7.86
CA LEU A 88 21.69 10.29 -9.08
C LEU A 88 22.63 9.07 -9.08
N ASP A 89 23.88 9.25 -8.65
CA ASP A 89 24.85 8.15 -8.55
C ASP A 89 24.43 7.12 -7.49
N ILE A 90 23.97 7.57 -6.31
CA ILE A 90 23.49 6.67 -5.24
C ILE A 90 22.26 5.89 -5.71
N TYR A 91 21.27 6.56 -6.31
CA TYR A 91 20.05 5.88 -6.75
C TYR A 91 20.34 4.85 -7.84
N LYS A 92 21.29 5.09 -8.75
CA LYS A 92 21.69 4.16 -9.82
C LYS A 92 22.60 3.03 -9.35
N ASN A 93 23.15 3.12 -8.15
CA ASN A 93 24.04 2.09 -7.64
C ASN A 93 23.23 0.83 -7.29
N ASN A 94 23.33 -0.21 -8.11
CA ASN A 94 22.61 -1.47 -7.91
C ASN A 94 23.29 -2.40 -6.89
N ASP A 95 24.51 -2.08 -6.45
CA ASP A 95 25.20 -2.83 -5.40
C ASP A 95 24.67 -2.45 -4.00
N LEU A 96 23.95 -1.32 -3.89
CA LEU A 96 23.34 -0.86 -2.64
C LEU A 96 21.89 -1.35 -2.54
N ASN A 97 21.57 -1.93 -1.40
CA ASN A 97 20.20 -2.21 -0.99
C ASN A 97 19.47 -0.90 -0.60
N LYS A 98 18.15 -0.95 -0.40
CA LYS A 98 17.37 0.26 -0.05
C LYS A 98 17.93 0.98 1.18
N SER A 99 18.22 0.25 2.25
CA SER A 99 18.69 0.84 3.51
C SER A 99 20.03 1.54 3.33
N GLU A 100 20.95 0.95 2.54
CA GLU A 100 22.25 1.54 2.24
C GLU A 100 22.13 2.81 1.38
N LYS A 101 21.18 2.83 0.42
CA LYS A 101 20.85 4.05 -0.33
C LYS A 101 20.30 5.14 0.58
N ASP A 102 19.36 4.80 1.46
CA ASP A 102 18.74 5.76 2.39
C ASP A 102 19.79 6.36 3.36
N ILE A 103 20.69 5.53 3.91
CA ILE A 103 21.82 5.98 4.74
C ILE A 103 22.73 6.91 3.95
N SER A 104 23.17 6.48 2.76
CA SER A 104 24.08 7.27 1.92
C SER A 104 23.48 8.64 1.57
N ILE A 105 22.19 8.68 1.24
CA ILE A 105 21.47 9.93 0.94
C ILE A 105 21.42 10.84 2.16
N ASN A 106 21.10 10.30 3.34
CA ASN A 106 21.04 11.09 4.56
C ASN A 106 22.41 11.67 4.94
N GLU A 107 23.49 10.90 4.80
CA GLU A 107 24.85 11.40 5.02
C GLU A 107 25.21 12.57 4.08
N ARG A 108 24.74 12.55 2.82
CA ARG A 108 24.98 13.68 1.89
C ARG A 108 24.19 14.91 2.27
N ILE A 109 22.96 14.72 2.73
CA ILE A 109 22.11 15.81 3.20
C ILE A 109 22.71 16.43 4.45
N GLU A 110 23.13 15.62 5.42
CA GLU A 110 23.78 16.10 6.65
C GLU A 110 25.03 16.91 6.32
N LYS A 111 25.90 16.41 5.44
CA LYS A 111 27.09 17.16 4.97
C LYS A 111 26.77 18.48 4.28
N PHE A 112 25.65 18.57 3.55
CA PHE A 112 25.23 19.83 2.95
C PHE A 112 24.82 20.89 4.00
N PHE A 113 24.32 20.44 5.15
CA PHE A 113 23.93 21.30 6.27
C PHE A 113 25.05 21.47 7.32
N GLU A 114 26.13 20.70 7.28
CA GLU A 114 27.30 20.90 8.14
C GLU A 114 27.83 22.35 8.03
N GLY A 115 27.87 23.07 9.15
CA GLY A 115 28.30 24.48 9.21
C GLY A 115 27.22 25.51 8.87
N LYS A 116 26.01 25.07 8.48
CA LYS A 116 24.81 25.92 8.33
C LYS A 116 23.97 25.84 9.62
N GLU A 117 24.44 26.50 10.68
CA GLU A 117 23.87 26.39 12.02
C GLU A 117 22.50 27.10 12.17
N SER A 118 21.41 26.39 11.87
CA SER A 118 20.24 26.32 12.77
C SER A 118 19.35 25.12 12.41
N ASP A 119 18.82 24.40 13.42
CA ASP A 119 17.88 23.28 13.22
C ASP A 119 16.63 23.68 12.41
N ALA A 120 16.29 24.98 12.40
CA ALA A 120 15.19 25.53 11.61
C ALA A 120 15.43 25.43 10.09
N GLN A 121 16.69 25.42 9.63
CA GLN A 121 17.01 25.34 8.21
C GLN A 121 16.69 23.96 7.60
N HIS A 122 16.75 22.88 8.38
CA HIS A 122 16.46 21.55 7.86
C HIS A 122 14.96 21.36 7.57
N GLU A 123 14.09 21.97 8.38
CA GLU A 123 12.64 22.04 8.10
C GLU A 123 12.33 22.99 6.94
N ASP A 124 13.04 24.13 6.87
CA ASP A 124 12.88 25.15 5.83
C ASP A 124 13.23 24.70 4.41
N TYR A 125 13.99 23.61 4.26
CA TYR A 125 14.38 23.02 2.97
C TYR A 125 13.67 21.71 2.67
N LYS A 126 12.87 21.18 3.61
CA LYS A 126 12.30 19.83 3.53
C LYS A 126 11.48 19.61 2.26
N SER A 127 10.63 20.58 1.91
CA SER A 127 9.78 20.56 0.71
C SER A 127 10.62 20.49 -0.57
N GLU A 128 11.64 21.33 -0.67
CA GLU A 128 12.55 21.41 -1.81
C GLU A 128 13.42 20.14 -1.92
N LEU A 129 13.84 19.58 -0.79
CA LEU A 129 14.60 18.33 -0.72
C LEU A 129 13.78 17.13 -1.18
N ASP A 130 12.52 17.02 -0.72
CA ASP A 130 11.59 15.98 -1.17
C ASP A 130 11.30 16.12 -2.67
N LYS A 131 11.15 17.36 -3.17
CA LYS A 131 10.99 17.65 -4.59
C LYS A 131 12.24 17.28 -5.40
N LEU A 132 13.44 17.53 -4.90
CA LEU A 132 14.70 17.14 -5.55
C LEU A 132 14.81 15.61 -5.64
N LYS A 133 14.61 14.89 -4.53
CA LYS A 133 14.62 13.42 -4.50
C LYS A 133 13.64 12.83 -5.52
N SER A 134 12.41 13.36 -5.54
CA SER A 134 11.37 12.96 -6.49
C SER A 134 11.77 13.23 -7.94
N ASN A 135 12.35 14.40 -8.23
CA ASN A 135 12.78 14.76 -9.57
C ASN A 135 13.97 13.91 -10.05
N VAL A 136 14.95 13.62 -9.19
CA VAL A 136 16.06 12.72 -9.51
C VAL A 136 15.54 11.31 -9.82
N PHE A 137 14.64 10.78 -8.98
CA PHE A 137 14.01 9.48 -9.20
C PHE A 137 13.26 9.43 -10.55
N ARG A 138 12.48 10.48 -10.83
CA ARG A 138 11.72 10.62 -12.08
C ARG A 138 12.64 10.73 -13.29
N LYS A 139 13.73 11.48 -13.18
CA LYS A 139 14.75 11.65 -14.23
C LYS A 139 15.38 10.30 -14.59
N ILE A 140 15.78 9.51 -13.58
CA ILE A 140 16.30 8.15 -13.79
C ILE A 140 15.29 7.30 -14.56
N THR A 141 14.02 7.33 -14.12
CA THR A 141 12.96 6.51 -14.69
C THR A 141 12.66 6.88 -16.14
N LEU A 142 12.50 8.18 -16.44
CA LEU A 142 12.06 8.64 -17.76
C LEU A 142 13.20 8.71 -18.79
N GLU A 143 14.39 9.18 -18.40
CA GLU A 143 15.51 9.36 -19.33
C GLU A 143 16.26 8.05 -19.59
N ASN A 144 16.53 7.26 -18.53
CA ASN A 144 17.30 6.02 -18.67
C ASN A 144 16.41 4.80 -18.96
N LYS A 145 15.09 4.98 -19.05
CA LYS A 145 14.08 3.92 -19.30
C LYS A 145 14.28 2.66 -18.42
N SER A 146 14.72 2.88 -17.19
CA SER A 146 15.04 1.83 -16.21
C SER A 146 14.62 2.29 -14.83
N ARG A 147 14.32 1.32 -13.96
CA ARG A 147 13.97 1.58 -12.55
C ARG A 147 15.24 1.85 -11.76
N VAL A 148 15.09 2.42 -10.56
CA VAL A 148 16.22 2.74 -9.65
C VAL A 148 16.97 1.52 -9.11
N ASP A 149 16.45 0.32 -9.34
CA ASP A 149 17.10 -0.96 -9.01
C ASP A 149 17.57 -1.69 -10.29
N GLY A 150 17.69 -0.96 -11.41
CA GLY A 150 18.22 -1.47 -12.67
C GLY A 150 17.24 -2.27 -13.52
N ARG A 151 16.08 -2.63 -12.98
CA ARG A 151 15.06 -3.44 -13.68
C ARG A 151 14.40 -2.69 -14.82
N LYS A 152 13.89 -3.46 -15.80
CA LYS A 152 12.93 -2.97 -16.80
C LYS A 152 11.57 -2.68 -16.17
N PHE A 153 10.69 -2.01 -16.92
CA PHE A 153 9.35 -1.67 -16.43
C PHE A 153 8.42 -2.87 -16.25
N ASP A 154 8.60 -3.90 -17.08
CA ASP A 154 7.86 -5.16 -17.08
C ASP A 154 8.51 -6.26 -16.24
N GLU A 155 9.69 -6.00 -15.68
CA GLU A 155 10.45 -6.96 -14.89
C GLU A 155 10.06 -6.92 -13.40
N ILE A 156 9.68 -8.08 -12.87
CA ILE A 156 9.40 -8.27 -11.44
C ILE A 156 10.69 -8.52 -10.65
N ARG A 157 10.65 -8.28 -9.34
CA ARG A 157 11.76 -8.64 -8.44
C ARG A 157 11.78 -10.16 -8.21
N ASP A 158 12.92 -10.67 -7.79
CA ASP A 158 13.08 -12.07 -7.38
C ASP A 158 12.03 -12.48 -6.36
N LEU A 159 11.48 -13.68 -6.56
CA LEU A 159 10.43 -14.25 -5.74
C LEU A 159 10.94 -15.49 -5.01
N SER A 160 10.58 -15.63 -3.74
CA SER A 160 10.73 -16.88 -3.00
C SER A 160 9.55 -17.11 -2.07
N GLY A 161 9.15 -18.37 -1.93
CA GLY A 161 8.07 -18.80 -1.05
C GLY A 161 8.51 -19.98 -0.20
N SER A 162 7.98 -20.09 1.02
CA SER A 162 8.19 -21.23 1.91
C SER A 162 6.93 -21.47 2.74
N VAL A 163 6.69 -22.71 3.14
CA VAL A 163 5.58 -23.15 4.00
C VAL A 163 6.12 -24.01 5.15
N ASP A 164 5.29 -24.35 6.14
CA ASP A 164 5.68 -25.16 7.31
C ASP A 164 6.94 -24.63 8.03
N ILE A 165 6.97 -23.32 8.29
CA ILE A 165 8.12 -22.61 8.84
C ILE A 165 8.03 -22.52 10.37
N ILE A 166 6.82 -22.32 10.89
CA ILE A 166 6.59 -22.14 12.32
C ILE A 166 6.00 -23.43 12.90
N PRO A 167 6.66 -24.09 13.85
CA PRO A 167 6.10 -25.28 14.47
C PRO A 167 4.86 -24.91 15.31
N LYS A 168 3.85 -25.79 15.29
CA LYS A 168 2.62 -25.73 16.13
C LYS A 168 1.55 -24.70 15.71
N VAL A 169 1.67 -24.05 14.57
CA VAL A 169 0.52 -23.34 13.96
C VAL A 169 -0.26 -24.30 13.05
N HIS A 170 -1.49 -23.93 12.66
CA HIS A 170 -2.24 -24.76 11.72
C HIS A 170 -1.63 -24.70 10.32
N GLY A 171 -1.20 -23.51 9.89
CA GLY A 171 -0.39 -23.35 8.68
C GLY A 171 0.43 -22.06 8.73
N SER A 172 1.54 -22.06 8.02
CA SER A 172 2.45 -20.93 7.88
C SER A 172 2.93 -20.77 6.44
N GLY A 173 3.09 -19.53 6.01
CA GLY A 173 3.61 -19.19 4.70
C GLY A 173 4.51 -17.97 4.80
N MET A 174 5.69 -18.01 4.19
CA MET A 174 6.55 -16.85 4.00
C MET A 174 6.63 -16.55 2.52
N PHE A 175 6.39 -15.31 2.17
CA PHE A 175 6.58 -14.80 0.82
C PHE A 175 7.60 -13.67 0.83
N THR A 176 8.53 -13.71 -0.12
CA THR A 176 9.52 -12.65 -0.32
C THR A 176 9.54 -12.25 -1.78
N ARG A 177 9.50 -10.94 -2.04
CA ARG A 177 9.62 -10.31 -3.35
C ARG A 177 10.65 -9.18 -3.28
N GLY A 178 11.88 -9.47 -3.70
CA GLY A 178 13.04 -8.63 -3.40
C GLY A 178 13.12 -8.33 -1.90
N GLU A 179 13.22 -7.05 -1.53
CA GLU A 179 13.29 -6.60 -0.13
C GLU A 179 11.91 -6.38 0.54
N THR A 180 10.87 -7.06 0.06
CA THR A 180 9.56 -7.11 0.73
C THR A 180 9.32 -8.54 1.19
N GLN A 181 9.20 -8.76 2.49
CA GLN A 181 9.00 -10.08 3.10
C GLN A 181 7.82 -10.05 4.07
N VAL A 182 6.93 -11.05 3.96
CA VAL A 182 5.75 -11.20 4.81
C VAL A 182 5.62 -12.66 5.25
N LEU A 183 5.35 -12.87 6.54
CA LEU A 183 5.05 -14.15 7.16
C LEU A 183 3.58 -14.18 7.56
N SER A 184 2.79 -15.11 7.02
CA SER A 184 1.39 -15.31 7.38
C SER A 184 1.22 -16.60 8.16
N LEU A 185 0.40 -16.54 9.20
CA LEU A 185 0.05 -17.67 10.08
C LEU A 185 -1.46 -17.87 10.05
N VAL A 186 -1.89 -19.10 9.79
CA VAL A 186 -3.30 -19.50 9.81
C VAL A 186 -3.62 -20.15 11.14
N THR A 187 -4.77 -19.77 11.70
CA THR A 187 -5.40 -20.44 12.84
C THR A 187 -6.83 -20.82 12.47
N LEU A 188 -7.16 -22.10 12.62
CA LEU A 188 -8.51 -22.62 12.46
C LEU A 188 -9.22 -22.68 13.82
N GLY A 189 -10.50 -22.34 13.83
CA GLY A 189 -11.36 -22.34 15.01
C GLY A 189 -12.75 -22.88 14.71
N SER A 190 -13.54 -23.02 15.77
CA SER A 190 -14.95 -23.41 15.66
C SER A 190 -15.83 -22.21 15.28
N ALA A 191 -17.11 -22.43 14.97
CA ALA A 191 -18.06 -21.33 14.76
C ALA A 191 -18.21 -20.37 15.96
N ARG A 192 -17.82 -20.80 17.18
CA ARG A 192 -17.79 -19.90 18.35
C ARG A 192 -16.72 -18.83 18.27
N ASP A 193 -15.73 -19.04 17.42
CA ASP A 193 -14.60 -18.15 17.18
C ASP A 193 -14.88 -17.17 16.02
N TYR A 194 -16.10 -17.16 15.47
CA TYR A 194 -16.55 -16.12 14.55
C TYR A 194 -16.52 -14.76 15.23
N GLN A 195 -16.00 -13.76 14.53
CA GLN A 195 -15.98 -12.39 15.03
C GLN A 195 -17.38 -11.80 14.96
N ARG A 196 -17.99 -11.55 16.12
CA ARG A 196 -19.25 -10.79 16.19
C ARG A 196 -19.00 -9.32 15.89
N LEU A 197 -19.87 -8.74 15.08
CA LEU A 197 -19.81 -7.35 14.65
C LEU A 197 -21.04 -6.60 15.18
N ASP A 198 -20.78 -5.48 15.86
CA ASP A 198 -21.81 -4.51 16.26
C ASP A 198 -21.62 -3.24 15.42
N THR A 199 -22.27 -3.21 14.26
CA THR A 199 -22.10 -2.15 13.26
C THR A 199 -23.45 -1.69 12.72
N LEU A 200 -23.45 -0.59 11.97
CA LEU A 200 -24.65 -0.10 11.26
C LEU A 200 -24.99 -0.92 10.00
N THR A 201 -24.19 -1.94 9.68
CA THR A 201 -24.38 -2.80 8.50
C THR A 201 -25.15 -4.07 8.89
N PRO A 202 -25.79 -4.77 7.93
CA PRO A 202 -26.49 -6.03 8.22
C PRO A 202 -25.55 -7.21 8.53
N LEU A 203 -24.23 -7.02 8.46
CA LEU A 203 -23.26 -8.07 8.75
C LEU A 203 -23.07 -8.22 10.26
N GLU A 204 -23.57 -9.32 10.83
CA GLU A 204 -23.53 -9.59 12.27
C GLU A 204 -22.29 -10.39 12.71
N GLU A 205 -21.70 -11.17 11.81
CA GLU A 205 -20.54 -12.01 12.11
C GLU A 205 -19.59 -12.18 10.92
N LYS A 206 -18.31 -12.41 11.22
CA LYS A 206 -17.26 -12.75 10.26
C LYS A 206 -16.62 -14.08 10.61
N ARG A 207 -16.68 -15.04 9.68
CA ARG A 207 -15.95 -16.31 9.81
C ARG A 207 -14.47 -16.19 9.44
N PHE A 208 -14.15 -15.25 8.55
CA PHE A 208 -12.80 -15.01 8.05
C PHE A 208 -12.29 -13.67 8.58
N MET A 209 -11.07 -13.67 9.10
CA MET A 209 -10.42 -12.49 9.66
C MET A 209 -8.98 -12.44 9.17
N LEU A 210 -8.55 -11.30 8.62
CA LEU A 210 -7.15 -11.09 8.26
C LEU A 210 -6.58 -9.89 9.03
N HIS A 211 -5.65 -10.18 9.93
CA HIS A 211 -4.89 -9.15 10.64
C HIS A 211 -3.55 -8.93 9.95
N TYR A 212 -3.26 -7.67 9.64
CA TYR A 212 -2.01 -7.24 9.03
C TYR A 212 -1.24 -6.41 10.06
N ASN A 213 0.01 -6.81 10.33
CA ASN A 213 0.90 -6.14 11.26
C ASN A 213 2.11 -5.58 10.52
N PHE A 214 2.41 -4.30 10.78
CA PHE A 214 3.52 -3.58 10.16
C PHE A 214 4.48 -3.03 11.24
N PRO A 215 5.33 -3.90 11.81
CA PRO A 215 6.21 -3.49 12.89
C PRO A 215 7.30 -2.53 12.38
N PRO A 216 7.82 -1.62 13.24
CA PRO A 216 8.82 -0.62 12.85
C PRO A 216 10.11 -1.20 12.28
N TYR A 217 10.52 -2.37 12.76
CA TYR A 217 11.72 -3.04 12.27
C TYR A 217 11.63 -3.42 10.78
N SER A 218 10.41 -3.57 10.23
CA SER A 218 10.21 -3.92 8.81
C SER A 218 10.73 -2.86 7.85
N VAL A 219 10.90 -1.63 8.33
CA VAL A 219 11.49 -0.49 7.60
C VAL A 219 12.82 -0.03 8.20
N GLY A 220 13.40 -0.82 9.13
CA GLY A 220 14.67 -0.48 9.79
C GLY A 220 14.57 0.63 10.84
N GLU A 221 13.36 0.96 11.30
CA GLU A 221 13.14 2.05 12.26
C GLU A 221 12.87 1.52 13.68
N ALA A 222 13.30 2.28 14.69
CA ALA A 222 12.95 2.01 16.09
C ALA A 222 11.77 2.90 16.52
N ARG A 223 10.60 2.31 16.73
CA ARG A 223 9.41 3.01 17.27
C ARG A 223 8.69 2.14 18.30
N PRO A 224 7.94 2.72 19.25
CA PRO A 224 7.13 1.95 20.18
C PRO A 224 6.07 1.11 19.47
N MET A 225 5.91 -0.15 19.89
CA MET A 225 4.78 -0.97 19.46
C MET A 225 3.49 -0.43 20.09
N ARG A 226 2.50 -0.13 19.25
CA ARG A 226 1.16 0.34 19.66
C ARG A 226 0.09 -0.52 18.99
N SER A 227 -1.16 -0.25 19.31
CA SER A 227 -2.29 -0.83 18.58
C SER A 227 -2.20 -0.51 17.07
N PRO A 228 -2.76 -1.38 16.20
CA PRO A 228 -2.73 -1.16 14.75
C PRO A 228 -3.24 0.23 14.36
N GLY A 229 -2.49 0.90 13.49
CA GLY A 229 -2.91 2.15 12.88
C GLY A 229 -3.95 1.95 11.77
N ARG A 230 -4.45 3.08 11.24
CA ARG A 230 -5.44 3.06 10.14
C ARG A 230 -4.89 2.38 8.87
N ARG A 231 -3.59 2.52 8.61
CA ARG A 231 -2.95 1.92 7.43
C ARG A 231 -2.89 0.41 7.55
N GLU A 232 -2.53 -0.13 8.73
CA GLU A 232 -2.52 -1.56 8.95
C GLU A 232 -3.91 -2.17 8.79
N ILE A 233 -4.94 -1.51 9.35
CA ILE A 233 -6.33 -1.95 9.21
C ILE A 233 -6.76 -1.93 7.73
N GLY A 234 -6.46 -0.85 7.00
CA GLY A 234 -6.79 -0.75 5.57
C GLY A 234 -6.08 -1.80 4.71
N HIS A 235 -4.79 -2.05 4.96
CA HIS A 235 -4.04 -3.11 4.26
C HIS A 235 -4.54 -4.52 4.62
N GLY A 236 -4.94 -4.73 5.88
CA GLY A 236 -5.58 -5.97 6.31
C GLY A 236 -6.89 -6.20 5.57
N ALA A 237 -7.77 -5.20 5.54
CA ALA A 237 -9.03 -5.26 4.80
C ALA A 237 -8.82 -5.49 3.29
N LEU A 238 -7.84 -4.84 2.67
CA LEU A 238 -7.50 -5.07 1.26
C LEU A 238 -7.12 -6.53 0.99
N ALA A 239 -6.24 -7.10 1.82
CA ALA A 239 -5.83 -8.49 1.67
C ALA A 239 -6.97 -9.47 2.02
N GLU A 240 -7.80 -9.12 3.01
CA GLU A 240 -8.99 -9.89 3.39
C GLU A 240 -9.94 -10.01 2.18
N LYS A 241 -10.30 -8.88 1.57
CA LYS A 241 -11.16 -8.84 0.39
C LYS A 241 -10.64 -9.70 -0.76
N ALA A 242 -9.34 -9.71 -0.98
CA ALA A 242 -8.72 -10.51 -2.04
C ALA A 242 -8.78 -12.01 -1.75
N ILE A 243 -8.49 -12.42 -0.51
CA ILE A 243 -8.47 -13.83 -0.11
C ILE A 243 -9.89 -14.39 0.05
N GLU A 244 -10.84 -13.58 0.50
CA GLU A 244 -12.23 -14.01 0.73
C GLU A 244 -12.88 -14.58 -0.53
N GLN A 245 -12.50 -14.09 -1.72
CA GLN A 245 -13.05 -14.54 -3.01
C GLN A 245 -12.67 -15.97 -3.39
N VAL A 246 -11.61 -16.52 -2.78
CA VAL A 246 -11.12 -17.88 -3.06
C VAL A 246 -11.35 -18.85 -1.90
N LEU A 247 -11.96 -18.39 -0.80
CA LEU A 247 -12.26 -19.27 0.33
C LEU A 247 -13.40 -20.25 0.01
N PRO A 248 -13.33 -21.51 0.48
CA PRO A 248 -14.42 -22.47 0.36
C PRO A 248 -15.66 -22.00 1.12
N ASN A 249 -16.86 -22.33 0.67
CA ASN A 249 -18.11 -21.98 1.36
C ASN A 249 -18.17 -22.57 2.78
N SER A 250 -19.02 -22.01 3.65
CA SER A 250 -19.17 -22.47 5.03
C SER A 250 -19.68 -23.90 5.13
N ASP A 251 -20.44 -24.38 4.14
CA ASP A 251 -20.98 -25.73 4.11
C ASP A 251 -19.88 -26.77 3.84
N ASP A 252 -18.89 -26.42 3.01
CA ASP A 252 -17.76 -27.29 2.65
C ASP A 252 -16.62 -27.22 3.68
N PHE A 253 -16.43 -26.06 4.30
CA PHE A 253 -15.38 -25.83 5.29
C PHE A 253 -15.91 -24.99 6.48
N PRO A 254 -16.57 -25.63 7.47
CA PRO A 254 -17.29 -24.96 8.55
C PRO A 254 -16.37 -24.53 9.71
N TYR A 255 -15.26 -23.87 9.39
CA TYR A 255 -14.28 -23.39 10.38
C TYR A 255 -14.18 -21.87 10.36
N ALA A 256 -13.92 -21.28 11.53
CA ALA A 256 -13.41 -19.93 11.62
C ALA A 256 -11.97 -19.91 11.12
N ILE A 257 -11.61 -18.92 10.29
CA ILE A 257 -10.28 -18.78 9.71
C ILE A 257 -9.73 -17.44 10.15
N ARG A 258 -8.64 -17.46 10.92
CA ARG A 258 -7.89 -16.25 11.29
C ARG A 258 -6.51 -16.32 10.67
N ILE A 259 -6.18 -15.30 9.88
CA ILE A 259 -4.84 -15.07 9.35
C ILE A 259 -4.21 -13.91 10.11
N VAL A 260 -2.97 -14.09 10.56
CA VAL A 260 -2.12 -13.01 11.08
C VAL A 260 -0.91 -12.92 10.17
N SER A 261 -0.71 -11.75 9.57
CA SER A 261 0.39 -11.50 8.63
C SER A 261 1.34 -10.47 9.20
N GLU A 262 2.57 -10.89 9.43
CA GLU A 262 3.68 -10.12 9.97
C GLU A 262 4.59 -9.66 8.83
N VAL A 263 4.66 -8.35 8.60
CA VAL A 263 5.62 -7.81 7.64
C VAL A 263 7.01 -7.79 8.27
N LEU A 264 7.94 -8.54 7.67
CA LEU A 264 9.31 -8.66 8.17
C LEU A 264 10.26 -7.65 7.51
N GLN A 265 10.03 -7.34 6.23
CA GLN A 265 10.79 -6.34 5.47
C GLN A 265 9.85 -5.62 4.50
N SER A 266 10.07 -4.33 4.29
CA SER A 266 9.21 -3.49 3.44
C SER A 266 9.99 -2.60 2.49
N ASN A 267 10.05 -3.02 1.23
CA ASN A 267 10.37 -2.19 0.08
C ASN A 267 9.23 -2.20 -0.96
N GLY A 268 8.01 -1.94 -0.51
CA GLY A 268 6.86 -1.71 -1.37
C GLY A 268 5.85 -2.85 -1.44
N SER A 269 4.57 -2.47 -1.46
CA SER A 269 3.39 -3.33 -1.64
C SER A 269 3.42 -4.62 -0.80
N THR A 270 3.55 -4.43 0.51
CA THR A 270 3.49 -5.47 1.54
C THR A 270 2.09 -6.04 1.71
N SER A 271 1.04 -5.29 1.34
CA SER A 271 -0.33 -5.79 1.28
C SER A 271 -0.49 -6.89 0.23
N MET A 272 0.10 -6.75 -0.96
CA MET A 272 0.10 -7.84 -1.95
C MET A 272 1.02 -8.99 -1.55
N GLY A 273 2.14 -8.69 -0.87
CA GLY A 273 2.95 -9.73 -0.23
C GLY A 273 2.16 -10.53 0.81
N THR A 274 1.22 -9.89 1.50
CA THR A 274 0.30 -10.52 2.44
C THR A 274 -0.68 -11.45 1.75
N VAL A 275 -1.25 -11.06 0.59
CA VAL A 275 -2.11 -11.95 -0.20
C VAL A 275 -1.35 -13.22 -0.58
N CYS A 276 -0.15 -13.10 -1.17
CA CYS A 276 0.66 -14.27 -1.55
C CYS A 276 1.02 -15.15 -0.36
N SER A 277 1.47 -14.55 0.74
CA SER A 277 1.85 -15.24 1.97
C SER A 277 0.65 -15.94 2.63
N ALA A 278 -0.51 -15.30 2.64
CA ALA A 278 -1.76 -15.86 3.17
C ALA A 278 -2.23 -17.05 2.35
N THR A 279 -2.16 -16.99 1.02
CA THR A 279 -2.46 -18.14 0.13
C THR A 279 -1.59 -19.34 0.47
N LEU A 280 -0.27 -19.14 0.61
CA LEU A 280 0.65 -20.21 1.01
C LEU A 280 0.29 -20.80 2.37
N ALA A 281 0.02 -19.94 3.36
CA ALA A 281 -0.33 -20.38 4.71
C ALA A 281 -1.68 -21.12 4.77
N LEU A 282 -2.66 -20.73 3.94
CA LEU A 282 -3.96 -21.40 3.84
C LEU A 282 -3.83 -22.81 3.25
N MET A 283 -3.02 -22.96 2.19
CA MET A 283 -2.72 -24.25 1.60
C MET A 283 -1.99 -25.17 2.59
N ASP A 284 -1.00 -24.64 3.31
CA ASP A 284 -0.28 -25.36 4.37
C ASP A 284 -1.21 -25.82 5.50
N ALA A 285 -2.19 -24.99 5.86
CA ALA A 285 -3.22 -25.33 6.84
C ALA A 285 -4.27 -26.33 6.35
N GLY A 286 -4.21 -26.77 5.10
CA GLY A 286 -5.18 -27.69 4.50
C GLY A 286 -6.55 -27.05 4.22
N VAL A 287 -6.63 -25.72 4.11
CA VAL A 287 -7.87 -25.04 3.70
C VAL A 287 -8.08 -25.25 2.20
N PRO A 288 -9.22 -25.82 1.76
CA PRO A 288 -9.48 -26.13 0.36
C PRO A 288 -9.92 -24.88 -0.42
N ILE A 289 -9.01 -23.94 -0.62
CA ILE A 289 -9.25 -22.75 -1.46
C ILE A 289 -9.40 -23.13 -2.95
N LYS A 290 -10.15 -22.32 -3.71
CA LYS A 290 -10.44 -22.53 -5.14
C LYS A 290 -9.19 -22.54 -6.02
#